data_AF-A0A4Q1B617-F1
#
_entry.id   AF-A0A4Q1B617-F1
#
_cell.length_a   1.000
_cell.length_b   1.000
_cell.length_c   1.000
_cell.angle_alpha   90.00
_cell.angle_beta   90.00
_cell.angle_gamma   90.00
#
_symmetry.space_group_name_H-M   'P 1'
#
loop_
_entity.id
_entity.type
_entity.pdbx_description
1 polymer ?
#
loop_
_entity_poly.entity_id
_entity_poly.type
_entity_poly.pdbx_seq_one_letter_code
_entity_poly.pdbx_strand_id
1 'polypeptide(L)'
;MEKFYELFDLAEEKSKIDENSTWKGGSSIYLEELKNEVDEVIEEYKKDRKCFLEDELADILWDYLNILIAIKKEKDIDIQRVFSRALRKYTQRVNAIKDGETWAAIKEKQQKALLDEWKESIKKGEE
;
A
#
# COMPACT_ATOMS: atom_id res chain seq x y z
N MET A 1 -3.49 15.18 -8.25
CA MET A 1 -3.24 14.85 -6.83
C MET A 1 -4.42 15.22 -5.95
N GLU A 2 -5.13 16.32 -6.20
CA GLU A 2 -6.35 16.69 -5.44
C GLU A 2 -7.36 15.54 -5.30
N LYS A 3 -7.70 14.87 -6.42
CA LYS A 3 -8.59 13.69 -6.42
C LYS A 3 -8.10 12.50 -5.58
N PHE A 4 -6.79 12.33 -5.42
CA PHE A 4 -6.27 11.28 -4.56
C PHE A 4 -6.51 11.60 -3.08
N TYR A 5 -6.33 12.87 -2.69
CA TYR A 5 -6.62 13.29 -1.31
C TYR A 5 -8.12 13.27 -1.03
N GLU A 6 -8.97 13.72 -1.96
CA GLU A 6 -10.43 13.59 -1.85
C GLU A 6 -10.85 12.13 -1.64
N LEU A 7 -10.27 11.19 -2.41
CA LEU A 7 -10.54 9.76 -2.28
C LEU A 7 -10.05 9.19 -0.93
N PHE A 8 -8.88 9.64 -0.47
CA PHE A 8 -8.33 9.21 0.81
C PHE A 8 -9.19 9.71 1.99
N ASP A 9 -9.64 10.96 1.94
CA ASP A 9 -10.56 11.53 2.93
C ASP A 9 -11.89 10.75 2.95
N LEU A 10 -12.42 10.39 1.77
CA LEU A 10 -13.61 9.55 1.64
C LEU A 10 -13.42 8.15 2.27
N ALA A 11 -12.25 7.52 2.08
CA ALA A 11 -11.94 6.25 2.70
C ALA A 11 -11.83 6.38 4.24
N GLU A 12 -11.28 7.48 4.76
CA GLU A 12 -11.26 7.76 6.20
C GLU A 12 -12.68 7.94 6.77
N GLU A 13 -13.56 8.63 6.05
CA GLU A 13 -14.97 8.77 6.41
C GLU A 13 -15.69 7.41 6.44
N LYS A 14 -15.55 6.61 5.38
CA LYS A 14 -16.11 5.25 5.29
C LYS A 14 -15.64 4.39 6.46
N SER A 15 -14.36 4.48 6.82
CA SER A 15 -13.82 3.71 7.93
C SER A 15 -14.45 4.06 9.30
N LYS A 16 -14.93 5.30 9.48
CA LYS A 16 -15.69 5.70 10.70
C LYS A 16 -17.11 5.14 10.69
N ILE A 17 -17.71 5.01 9.52
CA ILE A 17 -19.03 4.37 9.37
C ILE A 17 -18.92 2.89 9.71
N ASP A 18 -17.89 2.22 9.20
CA ASP A 18 -17.68 0.78 9.40
C ASP A 18 -17.49 0.40 10.87
N GLU A 19 -16.83 1.24 11.66
CA GLU A 19 -16.66 1.06 13.12
C GLU A 19 -18.00 0.90 13.86
N ASN A 20 -19.05 1.55 13.36
CA ASN A 20 -20.39 1.53 13.96
C ASN A 20 -21.31 0.49 13.31
N SER A 21 -20.80 -0.28 12.35
CA SER A 21 -21.56 -1.24 11.56
C SER A 21 -21.28 -2.70 11.97
N THR A 22 -22.04 -3.63 11.41
CA THR A 22 -21.77 -5.08 11.54
C THR A 22 -20.60 -5.55 10.67
N TRP A 23 -20.00 -4.67 9.86
CA TRP A 23 -18.85 -4.94 9.00
C TRP A 23 -17.56 -5.05 9.84
N LYS A 24 -17.37 -6.21 10.48
CA LYS A 24 -16.29 -6.45 11.46
C LYS A 24 -15.01 -7.07 10.90
N GLY A 25 -14.88 -7.22 9.58
CA GLY A 25 -13.78 -8.02 9.01
C GLY A 25 -12.42 -7.32 8.85
N GLY A 26 -12.28 -6.08 9.35
CA GLY A 26 -10.99 -5.38 9.44
C GLY A 26 -10.20 -5.33 8.13
N SER A 27 -8.88 -5.30 8.22
CA SER A 27 -8.00 -5.26 7.05
C SER A 27 -8.05 -6.53 6.21
N SER A 28 -8.46 -7.68 6.79
CA SER A 28 -8.48 -8.95 6.06
C SER A 28 -9.46 -8.97 4.89
N ILE A 29 -10.61 -8.31 5.02
CA ILE A 29 -11.57 -8.18 3.91
C ILE A 29 -10.91 -7.42 2.75
N TYR A 30 -10.40 -6.22 3.01
CA TYR A 30 -9.80 -5.39 1.95
C TYR A 30 -8.54 -6.03 1.34
N LEU A 31 -7.80 -6.84 2.11
CA LEU A 31 -6.68 -7.62 1.59
C LEU A 31 -7.11 -8.78 0.67
N GLU A 32 -8.31 -9.32 0.86
CA GLU A 32 -8.91 -10.34 0.01
C GLU A 32 -9.49 -9.70 -1.25
N GLU A 33 -10.28 -8.63 -1.11
CA GLU A 33 -10.82 -7.87 -2.25
C GLU A 33 -9.71 -7.34 -3.16
N LEU A 34 -8.61 -6.79 -2.61
CA LEU A 34 -7.47 -6.35 -3.42
C LEU A 34 -6.91 -7.45 -4.35
N LYS A 35 -7.02 -8.74 -3.96
CA LYS A 35 -6.61 -9.85 -4.83
C LYS A 35 -7.65 -10.11 -5.92
N ASN A 36 -8.93 -10.06 -5.57
CA ASN A 36 -10.02 -10.18 -6.52
C ASN A 36 -9.90 -9.08 -7.58
N GLU A 37 -9.69 -7.82 -7.18
CA GLU A 37 -9.55 -6.69 -8.11
C GLU A 37 -8.34 -6.81 -9.03
N VAL A 38 -7.25 -7.43 -8.56
CA VAL A 38 -6.10 -7.75 -9.42
C VAL A 38 -6.48 -8.79 -10.48
N ASP A 39 -7.29 -9.79 -10.13
CA ASP A 39 -7.79 -10.77 -11.08
C ASP A 39 -8.75 -10.11 -12.10
N GLU A 40 -9.61 -9.19 -11.68
CA GLU A 40 -10.51 -8.41 -12.55
C GLU A 40 -9.72 -7.53 -13.53
N VAL A 41 -8.70 -6.80 -13.06
CA VAL A 41 -7.76 -6.06 -13.93
C VAL A 41 -7.12 -6.96 -14.97
N ILE A 42 -6.68 -8.17 -14.59
CA ILE A 42 -6.06 -9.13 -15.51
C ILE A 42 -7.08 -9.60 -16.57
N GLU A 43 -8.34 -9.80 -16.19
CA GLU A 43 -9.40 -10.13 -17.13
C GLU A 43 -9.69 -9.00 -18.10
N GLU A 44 -9.89 -7.78 -17.60
CA GLU A 44 -10.25 -6.61 -18.41
C GLU A 44 -9.12 -6.19 -19.34
N TYR A 45 -7.87 -6.33 -18.90
CA TYR A 45 -6.69 -6.15 -19.76
C TYR A 45 -6.71 -7.09 -20.97
N LYS A 46 -7.15 -8.35 -20.80
CA LYS A 46 -7.26 -9.31 -21.92
C LYS A 46 -8.44 -8.99 -22.85
N LYS A 47 -9.50 -8.38 -22.33
CA LYS A 47 -10.71 -8.03 -23.08
C LYS A 47 -10.58 -6.69 -23.84
N ASP A 48 -9.50 -5.94 -23.62
CA ASP A 48 -9.22 -4.61 -24.22
C ASP A 48 -10.35 -3.59 -23.97
N ARG A 49 -11.02 -3.70 -22.81
CA ARG A 49 -12.15 -2.84 -22.43
C ARG A 49 -11.67 -1.70 -21.56
N LYS A 50 -11.17 -0.64 -22.19
CA LYS A 50 -10.48 0.46 -21.51
C LYS A 50 -11.22 1.04 -20.30
N CYS A 51 -12.51 1.37 -20.42
CA CYS A 51 -13.24 1.99 -19.30
C CYS A 51 -13.49 1.03 -18.14
N PHE A 52 -13.61 -0.28 -18.41
CA PHE A 52 -13.70 -1.30 -17.37
C PHE A 52 -12.34 -1.49 -16.69
N LEU A 53 -11.26 -1.53 -17.47
CA LEU A 53 -9.90 -1.56 -16.92
C LEU A 53 -9.60 -0.34 -16.03
N GLU A 54 -10.10 0.84 -16.39
CA GLU A 54 -10.00 2.04 -15.54
C GLU A 54 -10.78 1.90 -14.22
N ASP A 55 -11.93 1.23 -14.24
CA ASP A 55 -12.78 0.95 -13.07
C ASP A 55 -12.09 -0.05 -12.12
N GLU A 56 -11.62 -1.20 -12.62
CA GLU A 56 -10.95 -2.20 -11.77
C GLU A 56 -9.63 -1.67 -11.17
N LEU A 57 -8.94 -0.78 -11.89
CA LEU A 57 -7.76 -0.07 -11.35
C LEU A 57 -8.14 0.93 -10.25
N ALA A 58 -9.35 1.52 -10.31
CA ALA A 58 -9.88 2.37 -9.26
C ALA A 58 -10.24 1.55 -8.02
N ASP A 59 -10.75 0.33 -8.19
CA ASP A 59 -11.06 -0.58 -7.09
C ASP A 59 -9.80 -1.07 -6.37
N ILE A 60 -8.71 -1.39 -7.09
CA ILE A 60 -7.38 -1.61 -6.49
C ILE A 60 -6.95 -0.43 -5.62
N LEU A 61 -7.15 0.80 -6.11
CA LEU A 61 -6.77 2.00 -5.36
C LEU A 61 -7.64 2.14 -4.11
N TRP A 62 -8.96 1.95 -4.23
CA TRP A 62 -9.90 2.00 -3.13
C TRP A 62 -9.55 1.01 -2.02
N ASP A 63 -9.31 -0.24 -2.36
CA ASP A 63 -8.95 -1.28 -1.39
C ASP A 63 -7.62 -0.99 -0.72
N TYR A 64 -6.62 -0.52 -1.46
CA TYR A 64 -5.33 -0.18 -0.87
C TYR A 64 -5.44 0.95 0.16
N LEU A 65 -6.26 1.98 -0.10
CA LEU A 65 -6.49 3.06 0.86
C LEU A 65 -7.19 2.54 2.13
N ASN A 66 -8.21 1.69 1.97
CA ASN A 66 -8.89 1.06 3.11
C ASN A 66 -7.97 0.13 3.91
N ILE A 67 -7.06 -0.60 3.25
CA ILE A 67 -6.01 -1.41 3.91
C ILE A 67 -5.12 -0.52 4.78
N LEU A 68 -4.64 0.61 4.27
CA LEU A 68 -3.78 1.53 5.03
C LEU A 68 -4.47 2.03 6.30
N ILE A 69 -5.74 2.43 6.19
CA ILE A 69 -6.53 2.93 7.31
C ILE A 69 -6.83 1.81 8.31
N ALA A 70 -7.22 0.63 7.85
CA ALA A 70 -7.51 -0.52 8.71
C ALA A 70 -6.26 -0.99 9.47
N ILE A 71 -5.13 -1.19 8.77
CA ILE A 71 -3.87 -1.62 9.41
C ILE A 71 -3.34 -0.55 10.36
N LYS A 72 -3.53 0.75 10.08
CA LYS A 72 -3.22 1.82 11.04
C LYS A 72 -3.97 1.61 12.35
N LYS A 73 -5.27 1.29 12.30
CA LYS A 73 -6.07 1.01 13.51
C LYS A 73 -5.63 -0.28 14.21
N GLU A 74 -5.28 -1.32 13.46
CA GLU A 74 -4.96 -2.64 14.01
C GLU A 74 -3.53 -2.79 14.54
N LYS A 75 -2.57 -2.07 13.95
CA LYS A 75 -1.13 -2.26 14.16
C LYS A 75 -0.36 -0.95 14.42
N ASP A 76 -1.06 0.17 14.54
CA ASP A 76 -0.48 1.49 14.81
C ASP A 76 0.63 1.88 13.81
N ILE A 77 0.42 1.57 12.52
CA ILE A 77 1.33 2.02 11.47
C ILE A 77 1.12 3.51 11.16
N ASP A 78 2.20 4.18 10.78
CA ASP A 78 2.14 5.53 10.25
C ASP A 78 2.03 5.49 8.71
N ILE A 79 0.87 5.91 8.20
CA ILE A 79 0.58 5.97 6.76
C ILE A 79 1.55 6.91 6.02
N GLN A 80 1.95 8.04 6.62
CA GLN A 80 2.92 8.95 6.01
C GLN A 80 4.30 8.29 5.89
N ARG A 81 4.67 7.45 6.86
CA ARG A 81 5.88 6.61 6.76
C ARG A 81 5.76 5.56 5.66
N VAL A 82 4.59 4.99 5.38
CA VAL A 82 4.41 4.07 4.24
C VAL A 82 4.76 4.78 2.92
N PHE A 83 4.17 5.96 2.67
CA PHE A 83 4.46 6.74 1.46
C PHE A 83 5.93 7.17 1.39
N SER A 84 6.48 7.67 2.51
CA SER A 84 7.90 8.08 2.57
C SER A 84 8.85 6.92 2.31
N ARG A 85 8.54 5.72 2.84
CA ARG A 85 9.31 4.49 2.57
C ARG A 85 9.22 4.10 1.10
N ALA A 86 8.05 4.14 0.49
CA ALA A 86 7.87 3.82 -0.92
C ALA A 86 8.68 4.78 -1.81
N LEU A 87 8.51 6.09 -1.62
CA LEU A 87 9.23 7.11 -2.39
C LEU A 87 10.74 6.91 -2.28
N ARG A 88 11.29 6.84 -1.05
CA ARG A 88 12.72 6.58 -0.81
C ARG A 88 13.20 5.31 -1.51
N LYS A 89 12.46 4.21 -1.34
CA LYS A 89 12.81 2.88 -1.88
C LYS A 89 12.89 2.89 -3.40
N TYR A 90 11.90 3.45 -4.08
CA TYR A 90 11.83 3.43 -5.54
C TYR A 90 12.71 4.51 -6.18
N THR A 91 12.87 5.69 -5.56
CA THR A 91 13.87 6.68 -6.00
C THR A 91 15.28 6.08 -5.99
N GLN A 92 15.68 5.40 -4.91
CA GLN A 92 16.97 4.72 -4.85
C GLN A 92 17.14 3.68 -5.95
N ARG A 93 16.10 2.87 -6.22
CA ARG A 93 16.15 1.83 -7.26
C ARG A 93 16.28 2.41 -8.66
N VAL A 94 15.47 3.43 -8.97
CA VAL A 94 15.48 4.08 -10.28
C VAL A 94 16.82 4.76 -10.53
N ASN A 95 17.39 5.42 -9.52
CA ASN A 95 18.72 6.04 -9.65
C ASN A 95 19.82 5.00 -9.81
N ALA A 96 19.80 3.93 -8.99
CA ALA A 96 20.77 2.84 -9.09
C ALA A 96 20.78 2.20 -10.50
N ILE A 97 19.61 1.98 -11.12
CA ILE A 97 19.54 1.50 -12.51
C ILE A 97 20.20 2.48 -13.49
N LYS A 98 19.97 3.79 -13.34
CA LYS A 98 20.59 4.81 -14.19
C LYS A 98 22.12 4.80 -14.06
N ASP A 99 22.63 4.46 -12.88
CA ASP A 99 24.05 4.38 -12.57
C ASP A 99 24.68 3.01 -12.93
N GLY A 100 23.91 2.10 -13.55
CA GLY A 100 24.39 0.80 -13.99
C GLY A 100 24.35 -0.31 -12.93
N GLU A 101 23.78 -0.06 -11.75
CA GLU A 101 23.50 -1.11 -10.76
C GLU A 101 22.26 -1.93 -11.14
N THR A 102 22.20 -3.18 -10.67
CA THR A 102 21.02 -4.04 -10.89
C THR A 102 19.95 -3.80 -9.83
N TRP A 103 18.68 -4.00 -10.21
CA TRP A 103 17.55 -3.96 -9.28
C TRP A 103 17.71 -4.93 -8.10
N ALA A 104 18.33 -6.09 -8.34
CA ALA A 104 18.58 -7.10 -7.31
C ALA A 104 19.58 -6.59 -6.26
N ALA A 105 20.70 -6.00 -6.69
CA ALA A 105 21.73 -5.50 -5.79
C ALA A 105 21.21 -4.39 -4.86
N ILE A 106 20.46 -3.41 -5.39
CA ILE A 106 19.87 -2.36 -4.57
C ILE A 106 18.77 -2.88 -3.64
N LYS A 107 17.98 -3.88 -4.07
CA LYS A 107 16.97 -4.53 -3.22
C LYS A 107 17.60 -5.23 -2.03
N GLU A 108 18.73 -5.90 -2.20
CA GLU A 108 19.47 -6.56 -1.12
C GLU A 108 19.97 -5.54 -0.09
N LYS A 109 20.61 -4.45 -0.54
CA LYS A 109 21.04 -3.33 0.33
C LYS A 109 19.87 -2.78 1.16
N GLN A 110 18.70 -2.58 0.53
CA GLN A 110 17.50 -2.08 1.19
C GLN A 110 16.90 -3.05 2.22
N GLN A 111 16.93 -4.36 1.93
CA GLN A 111 16.45 -5.37 2.87
C GLN A 111 17.32 -5.43 4.12
N LYS A 112 18.65 -5.35 3.95
CA LYS A 112 19.58 -5.29 5.07
C LYS A 112 19.34 -4.06 5.94
N ALA A 113 19.23 -2.88 5.33
CA ALA A 113 18.97 -1.64 6.06
C ALA A 113 17.65 -1.67 6.85
N LEU A 114 16.59 -2.27 6.29
CA LEU A 114 15.31 -2.43 6.99
C LEU A 114 15.41 -3.40 8.18
N LEU A 115 16.17 -4.47 8.03
CA LEU A 115 16.42 -5.42 9.12
C LEU A 115 17.23 -4.78 10.25
N ASP A 116 18.23 -3.97 9.91
CA ASP A 116 19.04 -3.25 10.90
C ASP A 116 18.17 -2.21 11.66
N GLU A 117 17.30 -1.46 10.96
CA GLU A 117 16.32 -0.55 11.57
C GLU A 117 15.40 -1.28 12.58
N TRP A 118 14.89 -2.46 12.21
CA TRP A 118 14.04 -3.27 13.10
C TRP A 118 14.80 -3.79 14.33
N LYS A 119 16.06 -4.22 14.16
CA LYS A 119 16.91 -4.63 15.29
C LYS A 119 17.17 -3.48 16.26
N GLU A 120 17.40 -2.27 15.74
CA GLU A 120 17.56 -1.08 16.56
C GLU A 120 16.29 -0.68 17.31
N SER A 121 15.12 -0.83 16.68
CA SER A 121 13.84 -0.51 17.33
C SER A 121 13.51 -1.43 18.50
N ILE A 122 13.90 -2.71 18.43
CA ILE A 122 13.73 -3.66 19.54
C ILE A 122 14.63 -3.27 20.72
N LYS A 123 15.91 -2.98 20.46
CA LYS A 123 16.87 -2.62 21.52
C LYS A 123 16.44 -1.38 22.32
N LYS A 124 15.92 -0.35 21.64
CA LYS A 124 15.42 0.87 22.29
C LYS A 124 14.14 0.67 23.12
N GLY A 125 13.42 -0.44 22.92
CA GLY A 125 12.25 -0.79 23.72
C GLY A 125 12.59 -1.57 24.99
N GLU A 126 13.84 -2.00 25.16
CA GLU A 126 14.35 -2.73 26.33
C GLU A 126 15.10 -1.82 27.33
N GLU A 127 15.39 -0.57 26.96
CA GLU A 127 16.00 0.49 27.80
C GLU A 127 14.92 1.41 28.42
#